data_AF-A0A8J3I306-F1
#
_entry.id   AF-A0A8J3I306-F1
#
_cell.length_a   1.000
_cell.length_b   1.000
_cell.length_c   1.000
_cell.angle_alpha   90.00
_cell.angle_beta   90.00
_cell.angle_gamma   90.00
#
_symmetry.space_group_name_H-M   'P 1'
#
loop_
_entity.id
_entity.type
_entity.pdbx_description
1 polymer ?
#
loop_
_entity_poly.entity_id
_entity_poly.type
_entity_poly.pdbx_seq_one_letter_code
_entity_poly.pdbx_strand_id
1 'polypeptide(L)'
;MLEKGDIEGATELNLRMWVDGPLRVAQDVNATVRQQVYEMQFQAFKIEEPEEAELVKLDPPASERLSEIVAPTLAIFGELDWPERFNIVSLLAGAMPNAQALTLAGGAHMVSMEQPGEFNRLLLEFWRSLEQAGE
;
A
#
# COMPACT_ATOMS: atom_id res chain seq x y z
N MET A 1 -3.13 -2.04 22.36
CA MET A 1 -3.15 -3.50 22.15
C MET A 1 -1.74 -4.04 22.39
N LEU A 2 -0.75 -3.63 21.58
CA LEU A 2 0.66 -4.05 21.73
C LEU A 2 1.28 -3.75 23.10
N GLU A 3 1.10 -2.56 23.66
CA GLU A 3 1.60 -2.21 25.02
C GLU A 3 1.07 -3.13 26.13
N LYS A 4 -0.03 -3.85 25.87
CA LYS A 4 -0.66 -4.80 26.79
C LYS A 4 -0.31 -6.26 26.45
N GLY A 5 0.56 -6.50 25.46
CA GLY A 5 0.91 -7.82 24.95
C GLY A 5 -0.16 -8.49 24.08
N ASP A 6 -1.21 -7.77 23.69
CA ASP A 6 -2.31 -8.28 22.85
C ASP A 6 -1.93 -8.22 21.37
N ILE A 7 -1.13 -9.19 20.92
CA ILE A 7 -0.64 -9.30 19.54
C ILE A 7 -1.77 -9.74 18.61
N GLU A 8 -2.61 -10.67 19.05
CA GLU A 8 -3.77 -11.14 18.29
C GLU A 8 -4.74 -10.00 17.98
N GLY A 9 -5.09 -9.19 18.98
CA GLY A 9 -5.95 -8.02 18.79
C GLY A 9 -5.31 -6.95 17.90
N ALA A 10 -4.01 -6.71 18.02
CA ALA A 10 -3.29 -5.79 17.14
C ALA A 10 -3.24 -6.31 15.69
N THR A 11 -3.05 -7.61 15.50
CA THR A 11 -3.04 -8.26 14.18
C THR A 11 -4.41 -8.15 13.52
N GLU A 12 -5.49 -8.45 14.26
CA GLU A 12 -6.85 -8.33 13.76
C GLU A 12 -7.22 -6.88 13.39
N LEU A 13 -6.75 -5.89 14.17
CA LEU A 13 -6.92 -4.48 13.84
C LEU A 13 -6.23 -4.13 12.51
N ASN A 14 -5.01 -4.62 12.29
CA ASN A 14 -4.28 -4.40 11.04
C ASN A 14 -4.96 -5.07 9.86
N LEU A 15 -5.52 -6.27 10.04
CA LEU A 15 -6.29 -6.93 8.99
C LEU A 15 -7.54 -6.14 8.61
N ARG A 16 -8.25 -5.60 9.60
CA ARG A 16 -9.40 -4.73 9.34
C ARG A 16 -8.99 -3.46 8.60
N MET A 17 -7.84 -2.91 8.93
CA MET A 17 -7.34 -1.70 8.30
C MET A 17 -6.87 -1.93 6.87
N TRP A 18 -6.09 -3.00 6.62
CA TRP A 18 -5.37 -3.20 5.35
C TRP A 18 -6.07 -4.18 4.41
N VAL A 19 -6.68 -5.24 4.93
CA VAL A 19 -7.31 -6.26 4.09
C VAL A 19 -8.79 -5.96 3.89
N ASP A 20 -9.56 -5.76 4.96
CA ASP A 20 -10.99 -5.49 4.82
C ASP A 20 -11.24 -4.11 4.22
N GLY A 21 -10.51 -3.11 4.74
CA GLY A 21 -10.83 -1.72 4.51
C GLY A 21 -12.07 -1.28 5.29
N PRO A 22 -12.42 0.01 5.26
CA PRO A 22 -13.52 0.56 6.06
C PRO A 22 -14.92 0.16 5.56
N LEU A 23 -15.02 -0.35 4.33
CA LEU A 23 -16.30 -0.57 3.63
C LEU A 23 -16.71 -2.04 3.51
N ARG A 24 -15.89 -2.98 3.99
CA ARG A 24 -16.17 -4.42 3.94
C ARG A 24 -16.05 -5.05 5.31
N VAL A 25 -16.61 -6.24 5.45
CA VAL A 25 -16.38 -7.12 6.59
C VAL A 25 -15.50 -8.31 6.18
N ALA A 26 -14.88 -8.98 7.16
CA ALA A 26 -13.94 -10.09 6.92
C ALA A 26 -14.50 -11.24 6.07
N GLN A 27 -15.82 -11.44 6.03
CA GLN A 27 -16.46 -12.46 5.19
C GLN A 27 -16.55 -12.07 3.71
N ASP A 28 -16.39 -10.78 3.38
CA ASP A 28 -16.43 -10.26 2.02
C ASP A 28 -15.05 -10.29 1.34
N VAL A 29 -13.99 -10.67 2.07
CA VAL A 29 -12.62 -10.73 1.56
C VAL A 29 -12.14 -12.16 1.33
N ASN A 30 -11.15 -12.32 0.45
CA ASN A 30 -10.53 -13.61 0.22
C ASN A 30 -9.85 -14.12 1.50
N ALA A 31 -10.37 -15.21 2.07
CA ALA A 31 -9.89 -15.79 3.31
C ALA A 31 -8.40 -16.19 3.27
N THR A 32 -7.90 -16.62 2.11
CA THR A 32 -6.49 -16.97 1.93
C THR A 32 -5.61 -15.73 2.05
N VAL A 33 -5.99 -14.62 1.41
CA VAL A 33 -5.25 -13.35 1.51
C VAL A 33 -5.26 -12.85 2.94
N ARG A 34 -6.43 -12.84 3.59
CA ARG A 34 -6.56 -12.42 4.99
C ARG A 34 -5.66 -13.25 5.92
N GLN A 35 -5.63 -14.57 5.74
CA GLN A 35 -4.79 -15.47 6.53
C GLN A 35 -3.29 -15.24 6.29
N GLN A 36 -2.87 -15.04 5.04
CA GLN A 36 -1.46 -14.75 4.73
C GLN A 36 -1.01 -13.43 5.38
N VAL A 37 -1.84 -12.39 5.31
CA VAL A 37 -1.55 -11.11 5.96
C VAL A 37 -1.57 -11.24 7.49
N TYR A 38 -2.45 -12.09 8.05
CA TYR A 38 -2.45 -12.39 9.49
C TYR A 38 -1.09 -12.94 9.91
N GLU A 39 -0.61 -13.97 9.21
CA GLU A 39 0.66 -14.62 9.53
C GLU A 39 1.83 -13.63 9.43
N MET A 40 1.88 -12.83 8.36
CA MET A 40 2.91 -11.81 8.19
C MET A 40 2.89 -10.79 9.34
N GLN A 41 1.73 -10.22 9.67
CA GLN A 41 1.62 -9.20 10.72
C GLN A 41 1.87 -9.77 12.12
N PHE A 42 1.37 -10.97 12.40
CA PHE A 42 1.60 -11.64 13.68
C PHE A 42 3.07 -11.93 13.91
N GLN A 43 3.82 -12.33 12.87
CA GLN A 43 5.27 -12.50 12.99
C GLN A 43 5.98 -11.15 13.08
N ALA A 44 5.56 -10.13 12.32
CA ALA A 44 6.16 -8.80 12.36
C ALA A 44 6.13 -8.20 13.77
N PHE A 45 5.03 -8.37 14.50
CA PHE A 45 4.92 -7.88 15.89
C PHE A 45 5.80 -8.60 16.91
N LYS A 46 6.41 -9.73 16.54
CA LYS A 46 7.36 -10.45 17.40
C LYS A 46 8.81 -10.05 17.12
N ILE A 47 9.05 -9.32 16.05
CA ILE A 47 10.38 -8.81 15.73
C ILE A 47 10.58 -7.57 16.60
N GLU A 48 11.60 -7.61 17.45
CA GLU A 48 12.01 -6.45 18.24
C GLU A 48 12.56 -5.37 17.30
N GLU A 49 12.14 -4.11 17.51
CA GLU A 49 12.77 -3.00 16.82
C GLU A 49 14.24 -2.92 17.25
N PRO A 50 15.20 -2.81 16.30
CA PRO A 50 16.60 -2.65 16.64
C PRO A 50 16.80 -1.42 17.53
N GLU A 51 17.60 -1.56 18.59
CA GLU A 51 17.85 -0.47 19.54
C GLU A 51 18.51 0.75 18.86
N GLU A 52 19.24 0.52 17.77
CA GLU A 52 19.86 1.55 16.93
C GLU A 52 18.94 2.12 15.83
N ALA A 53 17.66 1.73 15.78
CA ALA A 53 16.72 2.27 14.81
C ALA A 53 16.37 3.73 15.14
N GLU A 54 16.97 4.67 14.41
CA GLU A 54 16.67 6.10 14.54
C GLU A 54 15.67 6.56 13.47
N LEU A 55 14.59 7.21 13.91
CA LEU A 55 13.68 7.92 13.02
C LEU A 55 14.38 9.16 12.45
N VAL A 56 14.79 9.06 11.19
CA VAL A 56 15.37 10.20 10.46
C VAL A 56 14.24 11.07 9.92
N LYS A 57 14.07 12.25 10.53
CA LYS A 57 13.17 13.28 10.00
C LYS A 57 13.88 14.05 8.88
N LEU A 58 13.34 13.96 7.67
CA LEU A 58 13.85 14.70 6.52
C LEU A 58 13.44 16.18 6.61
N ASP A 59 14.37 17.06 6.23
CA ASP A 59 14.14 18.50 6.06
C ASP A 59 14.67 18.94 4.67
N PRO A 60 13.78 19.30 3.72
CA PRO A 60 12.32 19.30 3.86
C PRO A 60 11.74 17.87 3.86
N PRO A 61 10.49 17.68 4.34
CA PRO A 61 9.79 16.40 4.26
C PRO A 61 9.77 15.81 2.84
N ALA A 62 9.80 14.49 2.70
CA ALA A 62 9.80 13.83 1.39
C ALA A 62 8.60 14.23 0.51
N SER A 63 7.44 14.49 1.12
CA SER A 63 6.23 14.96 0.44
C SER A 63 6.42 16.31 -0.27
N GLU A 64 7.33 17.16 0.20
CA GLU A 64 7.65 18.46 -0.42
C GLU A 64 8.65 18.33 -1.57
N ARG A 65 9.26 17.16 -1.73
CA ARG A 65 10.28 16.87 -2.75
C ARG A 65 9.76 15.99 -3.89
N LEU A 66 8.46 15.72 -3.94
CA LEU A 66 7.86 14.85 -4.96
C LEU A 66 8.15 15.33 -6.39
N SER A 67 8.29 16.64 -6.61
CA SER A 67 8.65 17.20 -7.92
C SER A 67 10.06 16.83 -8.40
N GLU A 68 10.95 16.39 -7.49
CA GLU A 68 12.28 15.91 -7.87
C GLU A 68 12.23 14.52 -8.52
N ILE A 69 11.13 13.77 -8.35
CA ILE A 69 10.95 12.45 -8.94
C ILE A 69 10.51 12.61 -10.40
N VAL A 70 11.49 12.66 -11.29
CA VAL A 70 11.28 12.77 -12.75
C VAL A 70 11.17 11.40 -13.44
N ALA A 71 11.47 10.30 -12.74
CA ALA A 71 11.32 8.96 -13.30
C ALA A 71 9.83 8.67 -13.59
N PRO A 72 9.50 8.05 -14.73
CA PRO A 72 8.16 7.56 -14.97
C PRO A 72 7.67 6.71 -13.79
N THR A 73 6.49 7.02 -13.26
CA THR A 73 5.98 6.39 -12.04
C THR A 73 4.54 5.93 -12.26
N LEU A 74 4.23 4.70 -11.87
CA LEU A 74 2.87 4.20 -11.77
C LEU A 74 2.51 3.99 -10.30
N ALA A 75 1.45 4.64 -9.84
CA ALA A 75 0.86 4.44 -8.54
C ALA A 75 -0.50 3.73 -8.69
N ILE A 76 -0.66 2.58 -8.02
CA ILE A 76 -1.89 1.76 -8.09
C ILE A 76 -2.52 1.72 -6.70
N PHE A 77 -3.83 1.98 -6.62
CA PHE A 77 -4.60 2.06 -5.38
C PHE A 77 -5.84 1.17 -5.44
N GLY A 78 -6.29 0.66 -4.30
CA GLY A 78 -7.61 0.03 -4.18
C GLY A 78 -8.71 1.05 -3.92
N GLU A 79 -9.85 0.91 -4.61
CA GLU A 79 -11.04 1.77 -4.40
C GLU A 79 -11.63 1.68 -2.98
N LEU A 80 -11.50 0.51 -2.34
CA LEU A 80 -12.04 0.23 -1.02
C LEU A 80 -11.02 0.45 0.10
N ASP A 81 -9.88 1.07 -0.21
CA ASP A 81 -8.93 1.50 0.81
C ASP A 81 -9.47 2.72 1.58
N TRP A 82 -8.76 3.13 2.62
CA TRP A 82 -9.14 4.25 3.46
C TRP A 82 -9.25 5.56 2.66
N PRO A 83 -10.30 6.38 2.87
CA PRO A 83 -10.52 7.61 2.11
C PRO A 83 -9.33 8.57 2.09
N GLU A 84 -8.55 8.60 3.18
CA GLU A 84 -7.33 9.39 3.31
C GLU A 84 -6.29 9.04 2.24
N ARG A 85 -6.34 7.83 1.66
CA ARG A 85 -5.45 7.40 0.57
C ARG A 85 -5.73 8.12 -0.73
N PHE A 86 -6.97 8.54 -0.99
CA PHE A 86 -7.30 9.33 -2.18
C PHE A 86 -6.57 10.67 -2.22
N ASN A 87 -6.33 11.30 -1.06
CA ASN A 87 -5.52 12.51 -0.98
C ASN A 87 -4.07 12.24 -1.40
N ILE A 88 -3.52 11.07 -1.07
CA ILE A 88 -2.18 10.64 -1.47
C ILE A 88 -2.14 10.42 -2.99
N VAL A 89 -3.17 9.81 -3.57
CA VAL A 89 -3.29 9.64 -5.03
C VAL A 89 -3.20 10.99 -5.74
N SER A 90 -4.02 11.96 -5.31
CA SER A 90 -4.04 13.30 -5.90
C SER A 90 -2.72 14.04 -5.67
N LEU A 91 -2.10 13.90 -4.50
CA LEU A 91 -0.80 14.50 -4.22
C LEU A 91 0.29 13.96 -5.14
N LEU A 92 0.40 12.65 -5.29
CA LEU A 92 1.43 12.03 -6.12
C LEU A 92 1.25 12.40 -7.59
N ALA A 93 0.03 12.28 -8.13
CA ALA A 93 -0.26 12.63 -9.52
C ALA A 93 -0.10 14.14 -9.81
N GLY A 94 -0.37 15.00 -8.81
CA GLY A 94 -0.26 16.45 -8.96
C GLY A 94 1.17 16.99 -8.79
N ALA A 95 2.01 16.32 -7.99
CA ALA A 95 3.33 16.81 -7.65
C ALA A 95 4.46 16.16 -8.46
N MET A 96 4.29 14.93 -8.93
CA MET A 96 5.31 14.21 -9.72
C MET A 96 5.05 14.39 -11.22
N PRO A 97 6.00 14.97 -11.99
CA PRO A 97 5.74 15.36 -13.39
C PRO A 97 5.35 14.21 -14.33
N ASN A 98 5.86 13.00 -14.07
CA ASN A 98 5.69 11.83 -14.93
C ASN A 98 4.95 10.68 -14.22
N ALA A 99 4.11 11.01 -13.23
CA ALA A 99 3.32 10.03 -12.51
C ALA A 99 1.98 9.76 -13.18
N GLN A 100 1.59 8.50 -13.19
CA GLN A 100 0.25 8.03 -13.49
C GLN A 100 -0.34 7.39 -12.24
N ALA A 101 -1.60 7.66 -11.97
CA ALA A 101 -2.32 7.07 -10.85
C ALA A 101 -3.53 6.30 -11.36
N LEU A 102 -3.67 5.05 -10.92
CA LEU A 102 -4.78 4.18 -11.27
C LEU A 102 -5.43 3.62 -10.01
N THR A 103 -6.76 3.55 -10.03
CA THR A 103 -7.56 2.94 -8.96
C THR A 103 -8.18 1.65 -9.47
N LEU A 104 -7.95 0.56 -8.76
CA LEU A 104 -8.55 -0.75 -9.00
C LEU A 104 -9.84 -0.87 -8.20
N ALA A 105 -10.94 -1.03 -8.94
CA ALA A 105 -12.27 -1.20 -8.36
C ALA A 105 -12.33 -2.48 -7.50
N GLY A 106 -12.99 -2.39 -6.35
CA GLY A 106 -13.23 -3.54 -5.47
C GLY A 106 -12.04 -4.08 -4.67
N GLY A 107 -10.85 -3.46 -4.72
CA GLY A 107 -9.69 -3.82 -3.88
C GLY A 107 -9.47 -2.82 -2.76
N ALA A 108 -8.84 -3.20 -1.64
CA ALA A 108 -8.42 -2.29 -0.58
C ALA A 108 -6.89 -2.12 -0.56
N HIS A 109 -6.26 -2.07 0.62
CA HIS A 109 -4.85 -1.74 0.76
C HIS A 109 -3.94 -2.81 0.13
N MET A 110 -4.32 -4.08 0.27
CA MET A 110 -3.54 -5.22 -0.21
C MET A 110 -3.89 -5.58 -1.66
N VAL A 111 -4.16 -4.58 -2.51
CA VAL A 111 -4.71 -4.76 -3.86
C VAL A 111 -3.87 -5.69 -4.75
N SER A 112 -2.54 -5.73 -4.55
CA SER A 112 -1.64 -6.64 -5.26
C SER A 112 -1.84 -8.11 -4.89
N MET A 113 -2.31 -8.40 -3.68
CA MET A 113 -2.67 -9.74 -3.21
C MET A 113 -4.16 -10.06 -3.46
N GLU A 114 -5.04 -9.06 -3.38
CA GLU A 114 -6.48 -9.22 -3.59
C GLU A 114 -6.83 -9.44 -5.07
N GLN A 115 -6.17 -8.72 -5.98
CA GLN A 115 -6.41 -8.75 -7.42
C GLN A 115 -5.10 -8.92 -8.21
N PRO A 116 -4.34 -10.01 -7.98
CA PRO A 116 -2.99 -10.17 -8.55
C PRO A 116 -2.99 -10.18 -10.08
N GLY A 117 -4.04 -10.70 -10.71
CA GLY A 117 -4.16 -10.72 -12.18
C GLY A 117 -4.19 -9.32 -12.78
N GLU A 118 -5.08 -8.46 -12.26
CA GLU A 118 -5.25 -7.10 -12.77
C GLU A 118 -4.08 -6.19 -12.37
N PHE A 119 -3.59 -6.32 -11.14
CA PHE A 119 -2.39 -5.61 -10.68
C PHE A 119 -1.17 -5.93 -11.57
N ASN A 120 -0.92 -7.22 -11.83
CA ASN A 120 0.21 -7.64 -12.67
C ASN A 120 0.05 -7.21 -14.12
N ARG A 121 -1.18 -7.18 -14.65
CA ARG A 121 -1.47 -6.67 -16.00
C ARG A 121 -1.03 -5.21 -16.12
N LEU A 122 -1.48 -4.35 -15.20
CA LEU A 122 -1.13 -2.92 -15.18
C LEU A 122 0.38 -2.69 -15.02
N LEU A 123 1.01 -3.44 -14.11
CA LEU A 123 2.45 -3.37 -13.90
C LEU A 123 3.24 -3.71 -15.18
N LEU A 124 2.88 -4.81 -15.84
CA LEU A 124 3.57 -5.26 -17.06
C LEU A 124 3.29 -4.34 -18.27
N GLU A 125 2.09 -3.78 -18.38
CA GLU A 125 1.76 -2.79 -19.41
C GLU A 125 2.59 -1.52 -19.24
N PHE A 126 2.67 -1.01 -18.00
CA PHE A 126 3.53 0.12 -17.69
C PHE A 126 5.00 -0.19 -17.98
N TRP A 127 5.52 -1.34 -17.54
CA TRP A 127 6.89 -1.76 -17.82
C TRP A 127 7.21 -1.74 -19.33
N ARG A 128 6.37 -2.37 -20.15
CA ARG A 128 6.53 -2.40 -21.61
C ARG A 128 6.47 -1.01 -22.24
N SER A 129 5.64 -0.11 -21.70
CA SER A 129 5.59 1.28 -22.16
C SER A 129 6.93 2.01 -21.94
N LEU A 130 7.66 1.67 -20.88
CA LEU A 130 8.97 2.26 -20.60
C LEU A 130 10.05 1.71 -21.54
N GLU A 131 10.02 0.42 -21.85
CA GLU A 131 10.92 -0.19 -22.82
C GLU A 131 10.80 0.48 -24.20
N GLN A 132 9.57 0.73 -24.64
CA GLN A 132 9.29 1.39 -25.93
C GLN A 132 9.66 2.87 -25.96
N ALA A 133 9.63 3.57 -24.81
CA ALA A 133 9.99 4.98 -24.72
C ALA A 133 11.51 5.21 -24.58
N GLY A 134 12.27 4.16 -24.26
CA GLY A 134 13.73 4.18 -24.14
C GLY A 134 14.49 3.81 -25.42
N GLU A 135 13.79 3.33 -26.45
CA GLU A 135 14.29 3.12 -27.83
C GLU A 135 14.12 4.38 -28.68
#